data_AF-K6B270-F1
#
_entry.id   AF-K6B270-F1
#
_cell.length_a   1.000
_cell.length_b   1.000
_cell.length_c   1.000
_cell.angle_alpha   90.00
_cell.angle_beta   90.00
_cell.angle_gamma   90.00
#
_symmetry.space_group_name_H-M   'P 1'
#
loop_
_entity.id
_entity.type
_entity.pdbx_description
1 polymer ?
#
loop_
_entity_poly.entity_id
_entity_poly.type
_entity_poly.pdbx_seq_one_letter_code
_entity_poly.pdbx_strand_id
1 'polypeptide(L)'
;MFLFVIVIIADMITRGETYHYLLHNITILTGMIVMFICADLILRLSIGKSTILIEHFASTTFFVYALHGLFVAPLRKGLCLALQPTSNTVAVMTYMLSILTTIILSLITYYVLKKLCPQFCSLLNGGR
;
A
#
# COMPACT_ATOMS: atom_id res chain seq x y z
N MET A 1 -15.58 -5.74 13.36
CA MET A 1 -14.81 -6.92 12.89
C MET A 1 -15.70 -8.11 12.54
N PHE A 2 -16.54 -8.63 13.43
CA PHE A 2 -17.38 -9.81 13.14
C PHE A 2 -18.25 -9.68 11.88
N LEU A 3 -18.90 -8.53 11.69
CA LEU A 3 -19.70 -8.26 10.49
C LEU A 3 -18.87 -8.32 9.20
N PHE A 4 -17.62 -7.85 9.22
CA PHE A 4 -16.73 -7.91 8.07
C PHE A 4 -16.29 -9.34 7.74
N VAL A 5 -16.04 -10.17 8.77
CA VAL A 5 -15.74 -11.60 8.56
C VAL A 5 -16.91 -12.30 7.88
N ILE A 6 -18.14 -12.01 8.31
CA ILE A 6 -19.36 -12.55 7.68
C ILE A 6 -19.47 -12.11 6.21
N VAL A 7 -19.23 -10.83 5.93
CA VAL A 7 -19.29 -10.26 4.57
C VAL A 7 -18.21 -10.87 3.66
N ILE A 8 -16.98 -11.10 4.15
CA ILE A 8 -15.94 -11.80 3.39
C ILE A 8 -16.36 -13.24 3.06
N ILE A 9 -16.88 -13.98 4.04
CA ILE A 9 -17.29 -15.37 3.82
C ILE A 9 -18.41 -15.42 2.76
N ALA A 10 -19.37 -14.49 2.83
CA ALA A 10 -20.41 -14.35 1.83
C ALA A 10 -19.85 -14.02 0.43
N ASP A 11 -18.85 -13.14 0.32
CA ASP A 11 -18.17 -12.82 -0.94
C ASP A 11 -17.47 -14.04 -1.56
N MET A 12 -16.81 -14.84 -0.73
CA MET A 12 -16.13 -16.05 -1.20
C MET A 12 -17.11 -17.12 -1.70
N ILE A 13 -18.24 -17.31 -1.01
CA ILE A 13 -19.25 -18.31 -1.38
C ILE A 13 -20.02 -17.90 -2.64
N THR A 14 -20.26 -16.62 -2.84
CA THR A 14 -21.09 -16.10 -3.94
C THR A 14 -20.34 -15.93 -5.27
N ARG A 15 -19.08 -16.39 -5.34
CA ARG A 15 -18.28 -16.34 -6.58
C ARG A 15 -18.96 -17.11 -7.71
N GLY A 16 -19.29 -16.41 -8.80
CA GLY A 16 -19.94 -16.98 -9.98
C GLY A 16 -21.42 -16.63 -10.11
N GLU A 17 -22.01 -16.05 -9.06
CA GLU A 17 -23.41 -15.59 -9.05
C GLU A 17 -23.55 -14.17 -9.63
N THR A 18 -24.74 -13.84 -10.13
CA THR A 18 -25.03 -12.53 -10.77
C THR A 18 -24.86 -11.34 -9.82
N TYR A 19 -25.10 -11.53 -8.53
CA TYR A 19 -24.99 -10.51 -7.48
C TYR A 19 -23.60 -10.43 -6.83
N HIS A 20 -22.65 -11.29 -7.23
CA HIS A 20 -21.30 -11.32 -6.69
C HIS A 20 -20.61 -9.96 -6.75
N TYR A 21 -20.75 -9.24 -7.87
CA TYR A 21 -20.10 -7.94 -8.07
C TYR A 21 -20.53 -6.89 -7.03
N LEU A 22 -21.82 -6.87 -6.68
CA LEU A 22 -22.34 -5.95 -5.66
C LEU A 22 -21.78 -6.32 -4.28
N LEU A 23 -21.80 -7.61 -3.94
CA LEU A 23 -21.32 -8.13 -2.66
C LEU A 23 -19.80 -7.91 -2.52
N HIS A 24 -19.06 -8.06 -3.60
CA HIS A 24 -17.63 -7.79 -3.66
C HIS A 24 -17.31 -6.31 -3.38
N ASN A 25 -18.05 -5.39 -3.99
CA ASN A 25 -17.88 -3.95 -3.72
C ASN A 25 -18.23 -3.58 -2.27
N ILE A 26 -19.27 -4.19 -1.70
CA ILE A 26 -19.62 -4.02 -0.28
C ILE A 26 -18.49 -4.56 0.61
N THR A 27 -17.88 -5.68 0.24
CA THR A 27 -16.74 -6.26 0.94
C THR A 27 -15.53 -5.33 0.92
N ILE A 28 -15.23 -4.72 -0.22
CA ILE A 28 -14.16 -3.72 -0.35
C ILE A 28 -14.45 -2.52 0.56
N LEU A 29 -15.67 -1.96 0.53
CA LEU A 29 -16.05 -0.79 1.32
C LEU A 29 -15.97 -1.07 2.83
N THR A 30 -16.55 -2.18 3.27
CA THR A 30 -16.51 -2.59 4.68
C THR A 30 -15.08 -2.90 5.14
N GLY A 31 -14.25 -3.47 4.26
CA GLY A 31 -12.83 -3.70 4.54
C GLY A 31 -12.04 -2.42 4.78
N MET A 32 -12.29 -1.37 3.99
CA MET A 32 -11.68 -0.05 4.22
C MET A 32 -12.01 0.49 5.61
N ILE A 33 -13.28 0.42 6.03
CA ILE A 33 -13.72 0.87 7.36
C ILE A 33 -13.01 0.08 8.47
N VAL A 34 -12.95 -1.25 8.35
CA VAL A 34 -12.26 -2.10 9.34
C VAL A 34 -10.78 -1.76 9.42
N MET A 35 -10.12 -1.47 8.30
CA MET A 35 -8.72 -1.07 8.27
C MET A 35 -8.47 0.18 9.12
N PHE A 36 -9.34 1.20 9.03
CA PHE A 36 -9.25 2.40 9.86
C PHE A 36 -9.45 2.10 11.36
N ILE A 37 -10.41 1.24 11.70
CA ILE A 37 -10.65 0.82 13.10
C ILE A 37 -9.43 0.08 13.65
N CYS A 38 -8.84 -0.83 12.88
CA CYS A 38 -7.63 -1.55 13.27
C CYS A 38 -6.44 -0.60 13.43
N ALA A 39 -6.26 0.37 12.53
CA ALA A 39 -5.21 1.38 12.63
C ALA A 39 -5.36 2.24 13.90
N ASP A 40 -6.57 2.71 14.21
CA ASP A 40 -6.87 3.45 15.45
C ASP A 40 -6.60 2.60 16.70
N LEU A 41 -7.01 1.33 16.70
CA LEU A 41 -6.75 0.41 17.80
C LEU A 41 -5.25 0.19 18.02
N ILE A 42 -4.48 -0.06 16.94
CA ILE A 42 -3.02 -0.23 17.01
C ILE A 42 -2.36 1.04 17.56
N LEU A 43 -2.79 2.21 17.10
CA LEU A 43 -2.30 3.49 17.60
C LEU A 43 -2.59 3.64 19.10
N ARG A 44 -3.82 3.37 19.54
CA ARG A 44 -4.21 3.42 20.96
C ARG A 44 -3.41 2.49 21.84
N LEU A 45 -3.19 1.25 21.39
CA LEU A 45 -2.35 0.27 22.09
C LEU A 45 -0.86 0.66 22.09
N SER A 46 -0.46 1.56 21.19
CA SER A 46 0.90 2.07 21.08
C SER A 46 1.10 3.41 21.82
N ILE A 47 0.05 4.01 22.39
CA ILE A 47 0.13 5.24 23.20
C ILE A 47 1.02 4.93 24.42
N GLY A 48 2.21 5.55 24.45
CA GLY A 48 3.27 5.29 25.42
C GLY A 48 4.61 4.87 24.79
N LYS A 49 4.62 4.50 23.50
CA LYS A 49 5.85 4.27 22.71
C LYS A 49 6.17 5.47 21.82
N SER A 50 7.46 5.73 21.64
CA SER A 50 8.07 6.91 21.00
C SER A 50 7.26 7.54 19.86
N THR A 51 6.66 8.70 20.11
CA THR A 51 5.96 9.56 19.14
C THR A 51 6.86 9.95 17.96
N ILE A 52 8.17 10.06 18.20
CA ILE A 52 9.18 10.39 17.20
C ILE A 52 9.23 9.33 16.08
N LEU A 53 9.05 8.05 16.42
CA LEU A 53 9.03 6.98 15.42
C LEU A 53 7.81 7.12 14.51
N ILE A 54 6.64 7.42 15.08
CA ILE A 54 5.39 7.56 14.35
C ILE A 54 5.47 8.74 13.35
N GLU A 55 6.01 9.87 13.78
CA GLU A 55 6.22 11.03 12.91
C GLU A 55 7.23 10.74 11.78
N HIS A 56 8.31 10.03 12.09
CA HIS A 56 9.29 9.61 11.10
C HIS A 56 8.68 8.66 10.04
N PHE A 57 7.88 7.69 10.46
CA PHE A 57 7.20 6.78 9.54
C PHE A 57 6.09 7.50 8.76
N ALA A 58 5.40 8.47 9.35
CA ALA A 58 4.37 9.25 8.67
C ALA A 58 4.95 10.08 7.50
N SER A 59 6.06 10.78 7.73
CA SER A 59 6.74 11.54 6.65
C SER A 59 7.26 10.61 5.55
N THR A 60 7.88 9.49 5.93
CA THR A 60 8.43 8.52 4.98
C THR A 60 7.33 7.84 4.14
N THR A 61 6.24 7.40 4.77
CA THR A 61 5.11 6.77 4.07
C THR A 61 4.38 7.74 3.15
N PHE A 62 4.19 8.99 3.57
CA PHE A 62 3.63 10.04 2.70
C PHE A 62 4.51 10.31 1.49
N PHE A 63 5.83 10.39 1.67
CA PHE A 63 6.74 10.57 0.54
C PHE A 63 6.66 9.42 -0.46
N VAL A 64 6.66 8.17 0.02
CA VAL A 64 6.48 6.99 -0.84
C VAL A 64 5.15 7.09 -1.58
N TYR A 65 4.06 7.46 -0.90
CA TYR A 65 2.77 7.68 -1.53
C TYR A 65 2.81 8.77 -2.61
N ALA A 66 3.49 9.89 -2.39
CA ALA A 66 3.60 10.95 -3.39
C ALA A 66 4.44 10.54 -4.62
N LEU A 67 5.54 9.81 -4.38
CA LEU A 67 6.55 9.54 -5.42
C LEU A 67 6.36 8.20 -6.15
N HIS A 68 5.72 7.20 -5.53
CA HIS A 68 5.65 5.83 -6.09
C HIS A 68 5.12 5.81 -7.53
N GLY A 69 4.17 6.69 -7.87
CA GLY A 69 3.59 6.79 -9.21
C GLY A 69 4.63 7.01 -10.32
N LEU A 70 5.75 7.67 -10.01
CA LEU A 70 6.87 7.87 -10.94
C LEU A 70 7.55 6.55 -11.32
N PHE A 71 7.62 5.61 -10.37
CA PHE A 71 8.37 4.36 -10.53
C PHE A 71 7.50 3.18 -10.96
N VAL A 72 6.23 3.13 -10.55
CA VAL A 72 5.34 1.97 -10.80
C VAL A 72 5.28 1.61 -12.29
N ALA A 73 5.00 2.58 -13.17
CA ALA A 73 4.82 2.32 -14.59
C ALA A 73 6.09 1.81 -15.30
N PRO A 74 7.25 2.49 -15.20
CA PRO A 74 8.48 2.01 -15.84
C PRO A 74 8.99 0.71 -15.22
N LEU A 75 8.95 0.55 -13.89
CA LEU A 75 9.40 -0.69 -13.24
C LEU A 75 8.54 -1.87 -13.63
N ARG A 76 7.20 -1.73 -13.61
CA ARG A 76 6.30 -2.79 -14.04
C ARG A 76 6.53 -3.17 -15.50
N LYS A 77 6.70 -2.19 -16.39
CA LYS A 77 7.02 -2.45 -17.80
C LYS A 77 8.34 -3.20 -17.95
N GLY A 78 9.39 -2.75 -17.27
CA GLY A 78 10.71 -3.39 -17.30
C GLY A 78 10.66 -4.84 -16.79
N LEU A 79 9.97 -5.08 -15.68
CA LEU A 79 9.80 -6.41 -15.11
C LEU A 79 8.98 -7.34 -16.02
N CYS A 80 7.90 -6.84 -16.63
CA CYS A 80 7.13 -7.64 -17.60
C CYS A 80 7.97 -8.02 -18.83
N LEU A 81 8.83 -7.12 -19.33
CA LEU A 81 9.72 -7.41 -20.46
C LEU A 81 10.83 -8.40 -20.08
N ALA A 82 11.36 -8.30 -18.87
CA ALA A 82 12.45 -9.15 -18.39
C ALA A 82 11.99 -10.56 -18.02
N LEU A 83 10.85 -10.68 -17.33
CA LEU A 83 10.36 -11.96 -16.80
C LEU A 83 9.39 -12.67 -17.75
N GLN A 84 8.79 -11.95 -18.71
CA GLN A 84 7.84 -12.47 -19.70
C GLN A 84 6.82 -13.43 -19.07
N PRO A 85 5.88 -12.93 -18.25
CA PRO A 85 4.97 -13.80 -17.49
C PRO A 85 4.08 -14.65 -18.41
N THR A 86 4.47 -15.91 -18.61
CA THR A 86 3.75 -16.90 -19.42
C THR A 86 2.71 -17.70 -18.64
N SER A 87 2.77 -17.65 -17.30
CA SER A 87 1.82 -18.30 -16.41
C SER A 87 1.27 -17.33 -15.37
N ASN A 88 0.07 -17.64 -14.84
CA ASN A 88 -0.59 -16.81 -13.82
C ASN A 88 0.30 -16.63 -12.58
N THR A 89 1.04 -17.66 -12.17
CA THR A 89 1.96 -17.58 -11.03
C THR A 89 3.08 -16.57 -11.29
N VAL A 90 3.69 -16.60 -12.49
CA VAL A 90 4.76 -15.66 -12.85
C VAL A 90 4.20 -14.24 -12.97
N ALA A 91 2.97 -14.06 -13.45
CA ALA A 91 2.30 -12.76 -13.49
C ALA A 91 2.11 -12.16 -12.09
N VAL A 92 1.63 -12.97 -11.13
CA VAL A 92 1.46 -12.55 -9.73
C VAL A 92 2.81 -12.19 -9.10
N MET A 93 3.84 -13.02 -9.30
CA MET A 93 5.18 -12.75 -8.76
C MET A 93 5.79 -11.48 -9.36
N THR A 94 5.62 -11.26 -10.67
CA THR A 94 6.06 -10.04 -11.37
C THR A 94 5.36 -8.81 -10.79
N TYR A 95 4.06 -8.90 -10.52
CA TYR A 95 3.30 -7.82 -9.91
C TYR A 95 3.78 -7.53 -8.47
N MET A 96 3.95 -8.54 -7.62
CA MET A 96 4.49 -8.38 -6.27
C MET A 96 5.90 -7.76 -6.29
N LEU A 97 6.75 -8.22 -7.20
CA LEU A 97 8.10 -7.67 -7.38
C LEU A 97 8.07 -6.20 -7.84
N SER A 98 7.11 -5.83 -8.69
CA SER A 98 6.95 -4.44 -9.12
C SER A 98 6.58 -3.52 -7.95
N ILE A 99 5.73 -3.98 -7.02
CA ILE A 99 5.38 -3.24 -5.81
C ILE A 99 6.62 -3.09 -4.92
N LEU A 100 7.33 -4.19 -4.67
CA LEU A 100 8.50 -4.19 -3.79
C LEU A 100 9.61 -3.26 -4.29
N THR A 101 9.94 -3.38 -5.58
CA THR A 101 10.97 -2.53 -6.21
C THR A 101 10.58 -1.05 -6.20
N THR A 102 9.29 -0.73 -6.43
CA THR A 102 8.77 0.64 -6.34
C THR A 102 8.95 1.22 -4.94
N ILE A 103 8.60 0.46 -3.90
CA ILE A 103 8.74 0.92 -2.50
C ILE A 103 10.22 1.14 -2.17
N ILE A 104 11.09 0.18 -2.50
CA ILE A 104 12.53 0.27 -2.24
C ILE A 104 13.11 1.52 -2.91
N LEU A 105 12.81 1.74 -4.18
CA LEU A 105 13.33 2.87 -4.93
C LEU A 105 12.81 4.22 -4.39
N SER A 106 11.54 4.26 -3.97
CA SER A 106 10.95 5.43 -3.31
C SER A 106 11.64 5.75 -1.99
N LEU A 107 11.95 4.74 -1.17
CA LEU A 107 12.68 4.90 0.09
C LEU A 107 14.13 5.35 -0.14
N ILE A 108 14.83 4.75 -1.10
CA ILE A 108 16.18 5.19 -1.48
C ILE A 108 16.14 6.66 -1.88
N THR A 109 15.18 7.05 -2.72
CA THR A 109 15.01 8.44 -3.15
C THR A 109 14.74 9.37 -1.97
N TYR A 110 13.89 8.97 -1.02
CA TYR A 110 13.64 9.73 0.21
C TYR A 110 14.93 9.99 0.99
N TYR A 111 15.70 8.95 1.29
CA TYR A 111 16.93 9.11 2.09
C TYR A 111 18.00 9.92 1.36
N VAL A 112 18.12 9.77 0.04
CA VAL A 112 19.04 10.57 -0.78
C VAL A 112 18.61 12.03 -0.80
N LEU A 113 17.33 12.34 -1.05
CA LEU A 113 16.80 13.70 -1.05
C LEU A 113 16.92 14.36 0.32
N LYS A 114 16.63 13.63 1.39
CA LYS A 114 16.77 14.12 2.76
C LYS A 114 18.21 14.55 3.07
N LYS A 115 19.19 13.87 2.49
CA LYS A 115 20.62 14.19 2.65
C LYS A 115 21.07 15.34 1.75
N LEU A 116 20.64 15.39 0.49
CA LEU A 116 21.11 16.36 -0.50
C LEU A 116 20.33 17.68 -0.49
N CYS A 117 19.01 17.62 -0.36
CA CYS A 117 18.10 18.76 -0.47
C CYS A 117 16.98 18.69 0.58
N PRO A 118 17.29 18.86 1.87
CA PRO A 118 16.33 18.67 2.96
C PRO A 118 15.11 19.61 2.87
N GLN A 119 15.29 20.83 2.37
CA GLN A 119 14.20 21.80 2.17
C GLN A 119 13.21 21.33 1.10
N PHE A 120 13.70 20.76 0.00
CA PHE A 120 12.86 20.19 -1.05
C PHE A 120 12.15 18.90 -0.58
N CYS A 121 12.86 18.07 0.18
CA CYS A 121 12.27 16.88 0.81
C CYS A 121 11.14 17.26 1.79
N SER A 122 11.30 18.32 2.58
CA SER A 122 10.26 18.80 3.50
C SER A 122 9.00 19.26 2.75
N LEU A 123 9.17 19.95 1.60
CA LEU A 123 8.04 20.33 0.75
C LEU A 123 7.29 19.10 0.21
N LEU A 124 8.01 18.07 -0.23
CA LEU A 124 7.42 16.81 -0.70
C LEU A 124 6.81 15.96 0.42
N ASN A 125 7.23 16.15 1.67
CA ASN A 125 6.63 15.51 2.85
C ASN A 125 5.40 16.27 3.40
N GLY A 126 5.00 17.38 2.78
CA GLY A 126 3.91 18.23 3.25
C GLY A 126 4.28 19.08 4.48
N GLY A 127 5.55 19.45 4.64
CA GLY A 127 6.05 20.23 5.77
C GLY A 127 6.34 19.42 7.04
N ARG A 128 6.45 18.09 6.91
CA ARG A 128 6.74 17.14 7.99
C ARG A 128 8.17 16.61 7.93
#